data_AF-A0A960D9D1-F1
#
_entry.id   AF-A0A960D9D1-F1
#
_cell.length_a   1.000
_cell.length_b   1.000
_cell.length_c   1.000
_cell.angle_alpha   90.00
_cell.angle_beta   90.00
_cell.angle_gamma   90.00
#
_symmetry.space_group_name_H-M   'P 1'
#
loop_
_entity.id
_entity.type
_entity.pdbx_description
1 polymer ?
#
loop_
_entity_poly.entity_id
_entity_poly.type
_entity_poly.pdbx_seq_one_letter_code
_entity_poly.pdbx_strand_id
1 'polypeptide(L)'
;MWRRKREAAHAEDPFGLGVAAWQSSPRDLDSAKCWWECAADTGDPRAMVSLGYLYAVDIQPPDLDKAQFWFGRAVDHGDITAYRSLGLVFTESDPPDFDRARECFQRGIEAGDVSAMECLGALYAKMVPPKLELAQHWWKRGADAGDASAMHSLGLLYAVNIQPPDIDNARFWLTRAAEHGEVDAYDTLGLVFAESDPPDFDRARKCFERGIEAGDVAAMESLGDLYAKMVPPKMDLAQHWWERAAEGGKVGAMSALGRLYECGDQPSDFTSARDWYLRAAAGGDCFACYRLGALASMSDPPNREVARSWWQLAAEAGHVPSMGCLGDLIAEMVPPDPALSRYWWERAAEGGLAAAMYRLGVEAMRESSQDELSAAMDWYEKAARAGNAAAMFALGGIYEGYAGQQDLDAARHWFRRAHQAGHSGAQRALYALTDSWTVSNGWGRCPPSKDQAAAMDGWIDRHCDAVVELLEGVEPAIERLMQVLVNRNVAALRGECDHIGRHCTRPAGWEPTPDPDLSEAVQLLSGAGSRLSDLSVSLPAQPSERQIDPIQGCLGDIAAHLERLAAIYARDCEIAGR
;
A
#
# COMPACT_ATOMS: atom_id res chain seq x y z
N MET A 1 -14.34 50.76 -15.90
CA MET A 1 -15.29 49.91 -16.65
C MET A 1 -15.88 50.61 -17.89
N TRP A 2 -16.68 51.69 -17.77
CA TRP A 2 -17.33 52.34 -18.94
C TRP A 2 -16.34 52.96 -19.97
N ARG A 3 -15.27 53.62 -19.53
CA ARG A 3 -14.21 54.13 -20.44
C ARG A 3 -13.50 53.01 -21.21
N ARG A 4 -13.18 51.91 -20.52
CA ARG A 4 -12.52 50.74 -21.11
C ARG A 4 -13.41 50.03 -22.15
N LYS A 5 -14.70 49.85 -21.88
CA LYS A 5 -15.65 49.31 -22.88
C LYS A 5 -15.75 50.19 -24.14
N ARG A 6 -15.65 51.51 -23.98
CA ARG A 6 -15.67 52.46 -25.10
C ARG A 6 -14.37 52.46 -25.90
N GLU A 7 -13.22 52.34 -25.25
CA GLU A 7 -11.92 52.15 -25.91
C GLU A 7 -11.87 50.80 -26.65
N ALA A 8 -12.47 49.77 -26.06
CA ALA A 8 -12.52 48.43 -26.64
C ALA A 8 -13.42 48.29 -27.86
N ALA A 9 -14.53 49.02 -27.90
CA ALA A 9 -15.40 49.09 -29.07
C ALA A 9 -14.75 49.76 -30.31
N HIS A 10 -13.60 50.43 -30.14
CA HIS A 10 -12.89 51.14 -31.21
C HIS A 10 -11.50 50.55 -31.51
N ALA A 11 -11.09 49.47 -30.84
CA ALA A 11 -9.82 48.81 -31.11
C ALA A 11 -9.88 47.95 -32.37
N GLU A 12 -8.82 47.97 -33.18
CA GLU A 12 -8.73 47.18 -34.42
C GLU A 12 -8.61 45.67 -34.16
N ASP A 13 -8.00 45.27 -33.03
CA ASP A 13 -7.90 43.87 -32.59
C ASP A 13 -8.14 43.76 -31.07
N PRO A 14 -9.40 43.73 -30.62
CA PRO A 14 -9.73 43.58 -29.20
C PRO A 14 -9.28 42.22 -28.65
N PHE A 15 -9.22 41.15 -29.46
CA PHE A 15 -8.77 39.84 -29.01
C PHE A 15 -7.28 39.84 -28.64
N GLY A 16 -6.42 40.36 -29.53
CA GLY A 16 -4.99 40.47 -29.29
C GLY A 16 -4.64 41.33 -28.07
N LEU A 17 -5.38 42.41 -27.84
CA LEU A 17 -5.25 43.23 -26.63
C LEU A 17 -5.64 42.45 -25.36
N GLY A 18 -6.66 41.59 -25.45
CA GLY A 18 -7.03 40.69 -24.36
C GLY A 18 -5.93 39.68 -24.02
N VAL A 19 -5.31 39.07 -25.04
CA VAL A 19 -4.17 38.16 -24.86
C VAL A 19 -2.98 38.89 -24.24
N ALA A 20 -2.66 40.09 -24.70
CA ALA A 20 -1.55 40.89 -24.16
C ALA A 20 -1.77 41.25 -22.67
N ALA A 21 -3.01 41.58 -22.30
CA ALA A 21 -3.37 41.83 -20.89
C ALA A 21 -3.32 40.56 -20.03
N TRP A 22 -3.70 39.41 -20.59
CA TRP A 22 -3.60 38.13 -19.89
C TRP A 22 -2.14 37.68 -19.69
N GLN A 23 -1.25 37.98 -20.64
CA GLN A 23 0.18 37.65 -20.56
C GLN A 23 1.02 38.68 -19.78
N SER A 24 0.42 39.78 -19.30
CA SER A 24 1.17 40.80 -18.57
C SER A 24 1.70 40.26 -17.22
N SER A 25 2.73 40.92 -16.68
CA SER A 25 3.26 40.61 -15.35
C SER A 25 3.20 41.84 -14.45
N PRO A 26 2.29 41.89 -13.44
CA PRO A 26 1.28 40.87 -13.10
C PRO A 26 0.18 40.76 -14.16
N ARG A 27 -0.51 39.60 -14.22
CA ARG A 27 -1.61 39.37 -15.18
C ARG A 27 -2.78 40.31 -14.92
N ASP A 28 -3.26 41.00 -15.94
CA ASP A 28 -4.43 41.89 -15.83
C ASP A 28 -5.69 41.19 -16.35
N LEU A 29 -6.26 40.31 -15.51
CA LEU A 29 -7.45 39.52 -15.84
C LEU A 29 -8.69 40.39 -16.10
N ASP A 30 -8.81 41.53 -15.42
CA ASP A 30 -9.94 42.45 -15.58
C ASP A 30 -9.93 43.12 -16.96
N SER A 31 -8.75 43.52 -17.42
CA SER A 31 -8.59 44.06 -18.76
C SER A 31 -8.73 42.97 -19.80
N ALA A 32 -8.09 41.80 -19.63
CA ALA A 32 -8.22 40.66 -20.54
C ALA A 32 -9.69 40.29 -20.77
N LYS A 33 -10.46 40.19 -19.68
CA LYS A 33 -11.90 39.96 -19.70
C LYS A 33 -12.65 41.04 -20.48
N CYS A 34 -12.41 42.32 -20.21
CA CYS A 34 -13.10 43.40 -20.92
C CYS A 34 -12.84 43.35 -22.44
N TRP A 35 -11.59 43.11 -22.82
CA TRP A 35 -11.17 43.03 -24.22
C TRP A 35 -11.80 41.82 -24.92
N TRP A 36 -11.78 40.65 -24.29
CA TRP A 36 -12.43 39.45 -24.83
C TRP A 36 -13.96 39.55 -24.85
N GLU A 37 -14.61 40.18 -23.86
CA GLU A 37 -16.06 40.45 -23.92
C GLU A 37 -16.40 41.28 -25.17
N CYS A 38 -15.62 42.32 -25.48
CA CYS A 38 -15.84 43.13 -26.67
C CYS A 38 -15.62 42.36 -27.98
N ALA A 39 -14.60 41.49 -28.06
CA ALA A 39 -14.39 40.62 -29.21
C ALA A 39 -15.48 39.52 -29.33
N ALA A 40 -15.98 39.00 -28.22
CA ALA A 40 -17.06 38.03 -28.21
C ALA A 40 -18.41 38.67 -28.63
N ASP A 41 -18.64 39.94 -28.28
CA ASP A 41 -19.81 40.70 -28.72
C ASP A 41 -19.83 40.92 -30.25
N THR A 42 -18.65 40.96 -30.90
CA THR A 42 -18.55 40.99 -32.36
C THR A 42 -18.59 39.61 -33.01
N GLY A 43 -18.75 38.54 -32.23
CA GLY A 43 -18.89 37.17 -32.72
C GLY A 43 -17.59 36.41 -32.88
N ASP A 44 -16.47 36.85 -32.29
CA ASP A 44 -15.19 36.12 -32.37
C ASP A 44 -15.20 34.86 -31.49
N PRO A 45 -15.20 33.64 -32.08
CA PRO A 45 -15.22 32.40 -31.30
C PRO A 45 -13.97 32.23 -30.42
N ARG A 46 -12.81 32.76 -30.84
CA ARG A 46 -11.57 32.64 -30.05
C ARG A 46 -11.69 33.37 -28.74
N ALA A 47 -12.31 34.56 -28.77
CA ALA A 47 -12.58 35.35 -27.56
C ALA A 47 -13.59 34.64 -26.64
N MET A 48 -14.60 33.98 -27.20
CA MET A 48 -15.55 33.17 -26.45
C MET A 48 -14.86 31.98 -25.77
N VAL A 49 -13.98 31.26 -26.47
CA VAL A 49 -13.18 30.18 -25.89
C VAL A 49 -12.25 30.71 -24.79
N SER A 50 -11.56 31.83 -25.01
CA SER A 50 -10.70 32.45 -23.99
C SER A 50 -11.47 32.90 -22.75
N LEU A 51 -12.69 33.44 -22.91
CA LEU A 51 -13.58 33.74 -21.78
C LEU A 51 -14.00 32.46 -21.05
N GLY A 52 -14.31 31.39 -21.78
CA GLY A 52 -14.60 30.08 -21.20
C GLY A 52 -13.48 29.58 -20.30
N TYR A 53 -12.23 29.62 -20.78
CA TYR A 53 -11.06 29.25 -19.98
C TYR A 53 -10.80 30.20 -18.81
N LEU A 54 -11.01 31.51 -18.99
CA LEU A 54 -10.87 32.49 -17.91
C LEU A 54 -11.78 32.14 -16.72
N TYR A 55 -13.03 31.78 -16.98
CA TYR A 55 -13.99 31.41 -15.92
C TYR A 55 -13.77 30.01 -15.36
N ALA A 56 -13.29 29.07 -16.18
CA ALA A 56 -13.04 27.69 -15.75
C ALA A 56 -11.74 27.52 -14.95
N VAL A 57 -10.71 28.33 -15.23
CA VAL A 57 -9.34 28.10 -14.72
C VAL A 57 -8.77 29.31 -13.98
N ASP A 58 -8.77 30.49 -14.61
CA ASP A 58 -8.04 31.66 -14.08
C ASP A 58 -8.76 32.34 -12.91
N ILE A 59 -10.09 32.31 -12.88
CA ILE A 59 -10.91 32.88 -11.80
C ILE A 59 -11.08 31.84 -10.68
N GLN A 60 -10.83 32.26 -9.43
CA GLN A 60 -10.94 31.39 -8.26
C GLN A 60 -11.92 31.98 -7.21
N PRO A 61 -12.95 31.23 -6.77
CA PRO A 61 -13.32 29.89 -7.26
C PRO A 61 -13.83 29.91 -8.71
N PRO A 62 -13.71 28.80 -9.46
CA PRO A 62 -14.17 28.71 -10.85
C PRO A 62 -15.67 28.95 -11.00
N ASP A 63 -16.07 29.59 -12.09
CA ASP A 63 -17.47 29.84 -12.45
C ASP A 63 -17.82 28.96 -13.66
N LEU A 64 -18.13 27.69 -13.38
CA LEU A 64 -18.40 26.69 -14.41
C LEU A 64 -19.64 27.02 -15.24
N ASP A 65 -20.65 27.70 -14.67
CA ASP A 65 -21.83 28.14 -15.40
C ASP A 65 -21.48 29.17 -16.48
N LYS A 66 -20.65 30.16 -16.15
CA LYS A 66 -20.15 31.11 -17.15
C LYS A 66 -19.21 30.46 -18.15
N ALA A 67 -18.39 29.51 -17.73
CA ALA A 67 -17.55 28.75 -18.65
C ALA A 67 -18.41 27.99 -19.68
N GLN A 68 -19.45 27.27 -19.23
CA GLN A 68 -20.42 26.59 -20.10
C GLN A 68 -21.09 27.56 -21.06
N PHE A 69 -21.53 28.73 -20.57
CA PHE A 69 -22.15 29.75 -21.41
C PHE A 69 -21.23 30.20 -22.55
N TRP A 70 -19.96 30.50 -22.26
CA TRP A 70 -19.04 31.00 -23.27
C TRP A 70 -18.57 29.92 -24.24
N PHE A 71 -18.30 28.69 -23.77
CA PHE A 71 -18.00 27.57 -24.67
C PHE A 71 -19.21 27.22 -25.56
N GLY A 72 -20.43 27.25 -25.02
CA GLY A 72 -21.66 27.06 -25.81
C GLY A 72 -21.80 28.11 -26.91
N ARG A 73 -21.55 29.39 -26.61
CA ARG A 73 -21.55 30.44 -27.64
C ARG A 73 -20.46 30.22 -28.70
N ALA A 74 -19.28 29.76 -28.31
CA ALA A 74 -18.20 29.44 -29.26
C ALA A 74 -18.61 28.32 -30.22
N VAL A 75 -19.28 27.27 -29.72
CA VAL A 75 -19.87 26.20 -30.55
C VAL A 75 -20.89 26.77 -31.54
N ASP A 76 -21.78 27.65 -31.09
CA ASP A 76 -22.78 28.30 -31.96
C ASP A 76 -22.13 29.16 -33.07
N HIS A 77 -20.89 29.61 -32.84
CA HIS A 77 -20.09 30.39 -33.81
C HIS A 77 -19.10 29.52 -34.60
N GLY A 78 -19.24 28.19 -34.55
CA GLY A 78 -18.52 27.25 -35.40
C GLY A 78 -17.16 26.80 -34.87
N ASP A 79 -16.81 27.08 -33.61
CA ASP A 79 -15.60 26.55 -33.00
C ASP A 79 -15.80 25.09 -32.61
N ILE A 80 -15.17 24.18 -33.36
CA ILE A 80 -15.27 22.74 -33.12
C ILE A 80 -14.52 22.32 -31.85
N THR A 81 -13.48 23.05 -31.44
CA THR A 81 -12.69 22.72 -30.23
C THR A 81 -13.43 23.09 -28.95
N ALA A 82 -14.39 24.01 -29.04
CA ALA A 82 -15.24 24.35 -27.91
C ALA A 82 -16.11 23.16 -27.43
N TYR A 83 -16.38 22.17 -28.29
CA TYR A 83 -17.07 20.93 -27.88
C TYR A 83 -16.29 20.17 -26.81
N ARG A 84 -14.96 19.97 -26.98
CA ARG A 84 -14.16 19.27 -25.97
C ARG A 84 -14.08 20.07 -24.67
N SER A 85 -13.91 21.40 -24.75
CA SER A 85 -13.84 22.25 -23.57
C SER A 85 -15.15 22.26 -22.78
N LEU A 86 -16.29 22.30 -23.49
CA LEU A 86 -17.60 22.19 -22.87
C LEU A 86 -17.81 20.80 -22.23
N GLY A 87 -17.36 19.73 -22.89
CA GLY A 87 -17.37 18.38 -22.35
C GLY A 87 -16.58 18.28 -21.03
N LEU A 88 -15.38 18.84 -20.98
CA LEU A 88 -14.55 18.88 -19.78
C LEU A 88 -15.20 19.66 -18.64
N VAL A 89 -15.90 20.77 -18.92
CA VAL A 89 -16.63 21.50 -17.88
C VAL A 89 -17.76 20.65 -17.28
N PHE A 90 -18.47 19.87 -18.10
CA PHE A 90 -19.49 18.94 -17.58
C PHE A 90 -18.89 17.80 -16.75
N THR A 91 -17.68 17.33 -17.07
CA THR A 91 -16.99 16.30 -16.27
C THR A 91 -16.48 16.79 -14.91
N GLU A 92 -16.24 18.09 -14.77
CA GLU A 92 -15.77 18.72 -13.53
C GLU A 92 -16.87 19.46 -12.76
N SER A 93 -18.10 19.47 -13.27
CA SER A 93 -19.26 20.03 -12.56
C SER A 93 -19.56 19.23 -11.29
N ASP A 94 -20.21 19.86 -10.29
CA ASP A 94 -20.63 19.19 -9.06
C ASP A 94 -22.17 19.27 -8.90
N PRO A 95 -22.91 18.16 -9.10
CA PRO A 95 -22.42 16.83 -9.49
C PRO A 95 -21.99 16.76 -10.98
N PRO A 96 -21.10 15.82 -11.36
CA PRO A 96 -20.67 15.66 -12.75
C PRO A 96 -21.80 15.22 -13.69
N ASP A 97 -21.87 15.82 -14.87
CA ASP A 97 -22.84 15.46 -15.92
C ASP A 97 -22.16 14.69 -17.06
N PHE A 98 -21.93 13.40 -16.83
CA PHE A 98 -21.25 12.53 -17.79
C PHE A 98 -22.03 12.31 -19.09
N ASP A 99 -23.37 12.45 -19.07
CA ASP A 99 -24.18 12.27 -20.28
C ASP A 99 -24.02 13.46 -21.23
N ARG A 100 -24.08 14.69 -20.71
CA ARG A 100 -23.80 15.90 -21.51
C ARG A 100 -22.34 15.98 -21.93
N ALA A 101 -21.40 15.58 -21.06
CA ALA A 101 -19.99 15.49 -21.42
C ALA A 101 -19.78 14.56 -22.62
N ARG A 102 -20.35 13.35 -22.57
CA ARG A 102 -20.29 12.38 -23.67
C ARG A 102 -20.87 12.94 -24.96
N GLU A 103 -22.04 13.59 -24.91
CA GLU A 103 -22.67 14.18 -26.08
C GLU A 103 -21.78 15.27 -26.70
N CYS A 104 -21.17 16.13 -25.88
CA CYS A 104 -20.26 17.17 -26.35
C CYS A 104 -19.05 16.57 -27.06
N PHE A 105 -18.40 15.57 -26.47
CA PHE A 105 -17.27 14.90 -27.13
C PHE A 105 -17.68 14.20 -28.43
N GLN A 106 -18.83 13.51 -28.47
CA GLN A 106 -19.33 12.88 -29.69
C GLN A 106 -19.58 13.90 -30.80
N ARG A 107 -20.21 15.03 -30.47
CA ARG A 107 -20.42 16.13 -31.43
C ARG A 107 -19.10 16.75 -31.90
N GLY A 108 -18.10 16.87 -31.02
CA GLY A 108 -16.75 17.29 -31.39
C GLY A 108 -16.10 16.33 -32.40
N ILE A 109 -16.22 15.03 -32.17
CA ILE A 109 -15.73 13.98 -33.07
C ILE A 109 -16.43 14.06 -34.43
N GLU A 110 -17.75 14.20 -34.45
CA GLU A 110 -18.54 14.36 -35.68
C GLU A 110 -18.18 15.65 -36.44
N ALA A 111 -17.80 16.71 -35.73
CA ALA A 111 -17.32 17.96 -36.29
C ALA A 111 -15.84 17.90 -36.75
N GLY A 112 -15.13 16.80 -36.50
CA GLY A 112 -13.75 16.56 -36.94
C GLY A 112 -12.66 16.89 -35.92
N ASP A 113 -12.99 17.16 -34.65
CA ASP A 113 -12.00 17.29 -33.58
C ASP A 113 -11.49 15.90 -33.17
N VAL A 114 -10.27 15.56 -33.61
CA VAL A 114 -9.65 14.26 -33.30
C VAL A 114 -9.35 14.14 -31.80
N SER A 115 -8.94 15.22 -31.14
CA SER A 115 -8.61 15.20 -29.71
C SER A 115 -9.84 15.01 -28.83
N ALA A 116 -11.06 15.22 -29.35
CA ALA A 116 -12.28 14.85 -28.63
C ALA A 116 -12.41 13.31 -28.44
N MET A 117 -11.74 12.50 -29.27
CA MET A 117 -11.67 11.04 -29.05
C MET A 117 -10.86 10.69 -27.80
N GLU A 118 -9.80 11.45 -27.51
CA GLU A 118 -9.01 11.30 -26.28
C GLU A 118 -9.87 11.58 -25.05
N CYS A 119 -10.54 12.74 -25.05
CA CYS A 119 -11.35 13.16 -23.90
C CYS A 119 -12.54 12.21 -23.66
N LEU A 120 -13.13 11.66 -24.72
CA LEU A 120 -14.17 10.63 -24.60
C LEU A 120 -13.63 9.33 -24.00
N GLY A 121 -12.40 8.94 -24.35
CA GLY A 121 -11.73 7.81 -23.73
C GLY A 121 -11.46 8.04 -22.24
N ALA A 122 -10.92 9.22 -21.89
CA ALA A 122 -10.67 9.62 -20.51
C ALA A 122 -11.95 9.68 -19.66
N LEU A 123 -13.06 10.16 -20.23
CA LEU A 123 -14.38 10.13 -19.60
C LEU A 123 -14.78 8.72 -19.19
N TYR A 124 -14.66 7.74 -20.09
CA TYR A 124 -14.99 6.35 -19.81
C TYR A 124 -14.08 5.71 -18.76
N ALA A 125 -12.81 6.10 -18.73
CA ALA A 125 -11.86 5.67 -17.70
C ALA A 125 -12.15 6.28 -16.32
N LYS A 126 -12.70 7.50 -16.24
CA LYS A 126 -13.08 8.20 -14.99
C LYS A 126 -14.38 7.68 -14.36
N MET A 127 -15.24 6.99 -15.12
CA MET A 127 -16.52 6.46 -14.60
C MET A 127 -16.30 5.44 -13.46
N VAL A 128 -17.30 5.29 -12.59
CA VAL A 128 -17.28 4.29 -11.51
C VAL A 128 -18.45 3.31 -11.67
N PRO A 129 -18.22 2.03 -12.01
CA PRO A 129 -16.92 1.43 -12.35
C PRO A 129 -16.39 1.91 -13.72
N PRO A 130 -15.06 1.86 -13.94
CA PRO A 130 -14.44 2.34 -15.18
C PRO A 130 -14.77 1.42 -16.36
N LYS A 131 -14.94 2.02 -17.55
CA LYS A 131 -15.26 1.32 -18.80
C LYS A 131 -14.03 1.27 -19.72
N LEU A 132 -13.02 0.49 -19.32
CA LEU A 132 -11.70 0.49 -19.94
C LEU A 132 -11.71 0.02 -21.40
N GLU A 133 -12.62 -0.88 -21.79
CA GLU A 133 -12.73 -1.35 -23.19
C GLU A 133 -13.23 -0.24 -24.11
N LEU A 134 -14.15 0.62 -23.63
CA LEU A 134 -14.59 1.79 -24.37
C LEU A 134 -13.51 2.86 -24.41
N ALA A 135 -12.79 3.07 -23.30
CA ALA A 135 -11.66 3.98 -23.27
C ALA A 135 -10.59 3.57 -24.29
N GLN A 136 -10.20 2.30 -24.30
CA GLN A 136 -9.28 1.71 -25.27
C GLN A 136 -9.76 1.89 -26.71
N HIS A 137 -11.05 1.65 -26.97
CA HIS A 137 -11.64 1.81 -28.30
C HIS A 137 -11.47 3.24 -28.83
N TRP A 138 -11.79 4.24 -28.02
CA TRP A 138 -11.72 5.65 -28.43
C TRP A 138 -10.28 6.16 -28.51
N TRP A 139 -9.43 5.82 -27.53
CA TRP A 139 -8.01 6.16 -27.60
C TRP A 139 -7.32 5.52 -28.80
N LYS A 140 -7.63 4.26 -29.15
CA LYS A 140 -7.09 3.64 -30.36
C LYS A 140 -7.51 4.39 -31.63
N ARG A 141 -8.76 4.82 -31.73
CA ARG A 141 -9.23 5.61 -32.88
C ARG A 141 -8.53 6.98 -32.97
N GLY A 142 -8.34 7.66 -31.84
CA GLY A 142 -7.59 8.93 -31.79
C GLY A 142 -6.12 8.73 -32.17
N ALA A 143 -5.49 7.69 -31.63
CA ALA A 143 -4.11 7.33 -31.91
C ALA A 143 -3.90 6.95 -33.39
N ASP A 144 -4.80 6.16 -33.99
CA ASP A 144 -4.78 5.82 -35.41
C ASP A 144 -4.99 7.07 -36.31
N ALA A 145 -5.68 8.09 -35.80
CA ALA A 145 -5.86 9.39 -36.46
C ALA A 145 -4.70 10.37 -36.21
N GLY A 146 -3.67 9.97 -35.46
CA GLY A 146 -2.44 10.76 -35.25
C GLY A 146 -2.45 11.65 -34.00
N ASP A 147 -3.43 11.53 -33.11
CA ASP A 147 -3.48 12.31 -31.87
C ASP A 147 -2.48 11.78 -30.83
N ALA A 148 -1.47 12.59 -30.51
CA ALA A 148 -0.35 12.19 -29.65
C ALA A 148 -0.82 11.92 -28.20
N SER A 149 -1.78 12.69 -27.70
CA SER A 149 -2.34 12.50 -26.37
C SER A 149 -3.15 11.21 -26.27
N ALA A 150 -3.95 10.86 -27.30
CA ALA A 150 -4.58 9.53 -27.38
C ALA A 150 -3.56 8.38 -27.43
N MET A 151 -2.43 8.54 -28.13
CA MET A 151 -1.34 7.55 -28.11
C MET A 151 -0.75 7.40 -26.70
N HIS A 152 -0.54 8.50 -25.99
CA HIS A 152 -0.04 8.48 -24.61
C HIS A 152 -1.01 7.80 -23.65
N SER A 153 -2.29 8.19 -23.66
CA SER A 153 -3.34 7.58 -22.84
C SER A 153 -3.50 6.07 -23.12
N LEU A 154 -3.37 5.67 -24.39
CA LEU A 154 -3.39 4.25 -24.76
C LEU A 154 -2.14 3.51 -24.25
N GLY A 155 -0.97 4.14 -24.30
CA GLY A 155 0.26 3.61 -23.73
C GLY A 155 0.15 3.39 -22.22
N LEU A 156 -0.41 4.38 -21.50
CA LEU A 156 -0.64 4.31 -20.06
C LEU A 156 -1.65 3.20 -19.69
N LEU A 157 -2.71 3.05 -20.49
CA LEU A 157 -3.69 1.97 -20.31
C LEU A 157 -3.02 0.59 -20.34
N TYR A 158 -2.15 0.34 -21.31
CA TYR A 158 -1.43 -0.94 -21.43
C TYR A 158 -0.41 -1.14 -20.30
N ALA A 159 0.22 -0.07 -19.82
CA ALA A 159 1.23 -0.13 -18.76
C ALA A 159 0.63 -0.36 -17.37
N VAL A 160 -0.53 0.23 -17.07
CA VAL A 160 -1.04 0.32 -15.69
C VAL A 160 -2.40 -0.34 -15.51
N ASN A 161 -3.32 -0.13 -16.46
CA ASN A 161 -4.73 -0.46 -16.28
C ASN A 161 -5.11 -1.86 -16.78
N ILE A 162 -4.26 -2.53 -17.55
CA ILE A 162 -4.44 -3.90 -18.01
C ILE A 162 -3.59 -4.84 -17.15
N GLN A 163 -4.17 -5.98 -16.77
CA GLN A 163 -3.49 -6.97 -15.91
C GLN A 163 -3.52 -8.38 -16.55
N PRO A 164 -2.34 -9.01 -16.79
CA PRO A 164 -1.00 -8.46 -16.59
C PRO A 164 -0.69 -7.30 -17.56
N PRO A 165 0.23 -6.38 -17.21
CA PRO A 165 0.57 -5.24 -18.08
C PRO A 165 1.10 -5.68 -19.44
N ASP A 166 0.67 -4.99 -20.50
CA ASP A 166 1.14 -5.21 -21.86
C ASP A 166 2.24 -4.21 -22.20
N ILE A 167 3.44 -4.53 -21.73
CA ILE A 167 4.61 -3.64 -21.84
C ILE A 167 4.99 -3.38 -23.31
N ASP A 168 4.77 -4.34 -24.22
CA ASP A 168 5.12 -4.17 -25.63
C ASP A 168 4.20 -3.17 -26.32
N ASN A 169 2.88 -3.25 -26.09
CA ASN A 169 1.95 -2.24 -26.61
C ASN A 169 2.14 -0.88 -25.91
N ALA A 170 2.41 -0.86 -24.60
CA ALA A 170 2.73 0.38 -23.89
C ALA A 170 3.91 1.10 -24.53
N ARG A 171 5.02 0.37 -24.77
CA ARG A 171 6.23 0.90 -25.42
C ARG A 171 5.95 1.39 -26.84
N PHE A 172 5.18 0.62 -27.62
CA PHE A 172 4.83 0.98 -28.99
C PHE A 172 4.11 2.33 -29.03
N TRP A 173 3.05 2.50 -28.22
CA TRP A 173 2.25 3.72 -28.26
C TRP A 173 2.94 4.93 -27.62
N LEU A 174 3.65 4.75 -26.50
CA LEU A 174 4.41 5.84 -25.86
C LEU A 174 5.54 6.35 -26.74
N THR A 175 6.24 5.47 -27.47
CA THR A 175 7.28 5.89 -28.42
C THR A 175 6.68 6.75 -29.53
N ARG A 176 5.51 6.36 -30.07
CA ARG A 176 4.85 7.15 -31.13
C ARG A 176 4.30 8.47 -30.61
N ALA A 177 3.75 8.50 -29.40
CA ALA A 177 3.32 9.72 -28.73
C ALA A 177 4.48 10.73 -28.65
N ALA A 178 5.65 10.26 -28.18
CA ALA A 178 6.87 11.08 -28.09
C ALA A 178 7.34 11.58 -29.47
N GLU A 179 7.29 10.74 -30.50
CA GLU A 179 7.61 11.13 -31.89
C GLU A 179 6.62 12.17 -32.47
N HIS A 180 5.39 12.23 -31.96
CA HIS A 180 4.34 13.18 -32.38
C HIS A 180 4.26 14.41 -31.47
N GLY A 181 5.28 14.65 -30.63
CA GLY A 181 5.42 15.88 -29.86
C GLY A 181 4.87 15.82 -28.43
N GLU A 182 4.39 14.66 -27.97
CA GLU A 182 4.00 14.47 -26.56
C GLU A 182 5.26 14.23 -25.72
N VAL A 183 5.82 15.30 -25.17
CA VAL A 183 7.11 15.27 -24.45
C VAL A 183 7.05 14.39 -23.20
N ASP A 184 5.93 14.44 -22.46
CA ASP A 184 5.68 13.67 -21.24
C ASP A 184 5.66 12.15 -21.48
N ALA A 185 5.51 11.71 -22.73
CA ALA A 185 5.57 10.29 -23.09
C ALA A 185 6.97 9.70 -22.89
N TYR A 186 8.04 10.51 -22.95
CA TYR A 186 9.39 10.05 -22.64
C TYR A 186 9.55 9.65 -21.18
N ASP A 187 9.00 10.45 -20.25
CA ASP A 187 9.02 10.14 -18.82
C ASP A 187 8.22 8.88 -18.52
N THR A 188 6.99 8.79 -19.06
CA THR A 188 6.14 7.61 -18.88
C THR A 188 6.82 6.34 -19.42
N LEU A 189 7.44 6.43 -20.60
CA LEU A 189 8.20 5.31 -21.19
C LEU A 189 9.40 4.92 -20.32
N GLY A 190 10.10 5.90 -19.74
CA GLY A 190 11.21 5.67 -18.83
C GLY A 190 10.78 4.94 -17.57
N LEU A 191 9.66 5.32 -16.97
CA LEU A 191 9.08 4.66 -15.79
C LEU A 191 8.68 3.21 -16.11
N VAL A 192 8.07 2.97 -17.28
CA VAL A 192 7.73 1.60 -17.73
C VAL A 192 8.98 0.70 -17.81
N PHE A 193 10.11 1.23 -18.29
CA PHE A 193 11.37 0.48 -18.29
C PHE A 193 11.99 0.31 -16.90
N ALA A 194 11.84 1.31 -16.02
CA ALA A 194 12.37 1.25 -14.66
C ALA A 194 11.63 0.25 -13.77
N GLU A 195 10.33 0.05 -14.00
CA GLU A 195 9.47 -0.84 -13.22
C GLU A 195 9.24 -2.21 -13.91
N SER A 196 9.89 -2.48 -15.05
CA SER A 196 9.80 -3.79 -15.71
C SER A 196 10.48 -4.88 -14.87
N ASP A 197 10.12 -6.15 -15.10
CA ASP A 197 10.77 -7.30 -14.46
C ASP A 197 11.49 -8.19 -15.50
N PRO A 198 12.85 -8.16 -15.56
CA PRO A 198 13.76 -7.34 -14.76
C PRO A 198 13.78 -5.85 -15.22
N PRO A 199 14.21 -4.91 -14.35
CA PRO A 199 14.30 -3.49 -14.71
C PRO A 199 15.33 -3.21 -15.81
N ASP A 200 14.96 -2.39 -16.80
CA ASP A 200 15.86 -1.91 -17.88
C ASP A 200 16.27 -0.45 -17.60
N PHE A 201 17.13 -0.26 -16.60
CA PHE A 201 17.56 1.08 -16.19
C PHE A 201 18.33 1.85 -17.27
N ASP A 202 19.01 1.17 -18.19
CA ASP A 202 19.73 1.83 -19.28
C ASP A 202 18.78 2.44 -20.31
N ARG A 203 17.68 1.76 -20.65
CA ARG A 203 16.63 2.34 -21.49
C ARG A 203 15.83 3.39 -20.74
N ALA A 204 15.52 3.17 -19.47
CA ALA A 204 14.85 4.17 -18.64
C ALA A 204 15.64 5.49 -18.63
N ARG A 205 16.94 5.44 -18.34
CA ARG A 205 17.84 6.60 -18.37
C ARG A 205 17.77 7.33 -19.71
N LYS A 206 17.89 6.61 -20.82
CA LYS A 206 17.87 7.23 -22.17
C LYS A 206 16.53 7.90 -22.49
N CYS A 207 15.42 7.36 -21.99
CA CYS A 207 14.11 7.97 -22.17
C CYS A 207 14.04 9.27 -21.37
N PHE A 208 14.45 9.27 -20.10
CA PHE A 208 14.49 10.49 -19.30
C PHE A 208 15.43 11.55 -19.88
N GLU A 209 16.63 11.16 -20.33
CA GLU A 209 17.57 12.08 -21.00
C GLU A 209 16.94 12.76 -22.23
N ARG A 210 16.19 12.01 -23.05
CA ARG A 210 15.44 12.57 -24.18
C ARG A 210 14.30 13.49 -23.76
N GLY A 211 13.56 13.13 -22.69
CA GLY A 211 12.54 14.00 -22.11
C GLY A 211 13.14 15.34 -21.67
N ILE A 212 14.28 15.30 -20.99
CA ILE A 212 15.01 16.48 -20.54
C ILE A 212 15.47 17.35 -21.73
N GLU A 213 16.02 16.73 -22.79
CA GLU A 213 16.38 17.43 -24.02
C GLU A 213 15.18 18.09 -24.71
N ALA A 214 14.01 17.46 -24.60
CA ALA A 214 12.74 17.98 -25.12
C ALA A 214 12.07 19.03 -24.19
N GLY A 215 12.65 19.31 -23.02
CA GLY A 215 12.16 20.31 -22.07
C GLY A 215 11.26 19.77 -20.95
N ASP A 216 11.17 18.45 -20.80
CA ASP A 216 10.44 17.83 -19.68
C ASP A 216 11.22 18.00 -18.37
N VAL A 217 10.64 18.75 -17.43
CA VAL A 217 11.18 18.91 -16.09
C VAL A 217 10.85 17.68 -15.22
N ALA A 218 9.76 16.95 -15.49
CA ALA A 218 9.39 15.73 -14.75
C ALA A 218 10.44 14.63 -14.96
N ALA A 219 10.91 14.46 -16.20
CA ALA A 219 12.00 13.54 -16.51
C ALA A 219 13.28 13.80 -15.70
N MET A 220 13.56 15.03 -15.26
CA MET A 220 14.70 15.31 -14.35
C MET A 220 14.50 14.67 -12.98
N GLU A 221 13.28 14.76 -12.42
CA GLU A 221 12.93 14.13 -11.14
C GLU A 221 13.00 12.61 -11.24
N SER A 222 12.38 12.03 -12.28
CA SER A 222 12.38 10.59 -12.52
C SER A 222 13.78 10.02 -12.76
N LEU A 223 14.67 10.79 -13.41
CA LEU A 223 16.07 10.40 -13.57
C LEU A 223 16.83 10.41 -12.25
N GLY A 224 16.54 11.36 -11.35
CA GLY A 224 17.07 11.37 -10.00
C GLY A 224 16.63 10.14 -9.20
N ASP A 225 15.34 9.83 -9.25
CA ASP A 225 14.75 8.65 -8.60
C ASP A 225 15.33 7.34 -9.15
N LEU A 226 15.55 7.26 -10.47
CA LEU A 226 16.20 6.11 -11.11
C LEU A 226 17.60 5.86 -10.52
N TYR A 227 18.43 6.90 -10.39
CA TYR A 227 19.77 6.78 -9.83
C TYR A 227 19.77 6.40 -8.34
N ALA A 228 18.77 6.85 -7.58
CA ALA A 228 18.59 6.46 -6.18
C ALA A 228 18.14 5.00 -6.01
N LYS A 229 17.37 4.46 -6.96
CA LYS A 229 16.89 3.05 -6.97
C LYS A 229 17.94 2.04 -7.46
N MET A 230 18.96 2.47 -8.21
CA MET A 230 20.01 1.58 -8.71
C MET A 230 20.75 0.85 -7.58
N VAL A 231 21.33 -0.31 -7.89
CA VAL A 231 22.14 -1.09 -6.94
C VAL A 231 23.56 -1.27 -7.51
N PRO A 232 24.60 -0.65 -6.92
CA PRO A 232 24.55 0.30 -5.82
C PRO A 232 23.92 1.66 -6.22
N PRO A 233 23.32 2.41 -5.28
CA PRO A 233 22.69 3.68 -5.57
C PRO A 233 23.73 4.75 -5.91
N LYS A 234 23.37 5.66 -6.82
CA LYS A 234 24.24 6.76 -7.28
C LYS A 234 23.74 8.10 -6.74
N MET A 235 23.91 8.31 -5.43
CA MET A 235 23.32 9.45 -4.72
C MET A 235 23.80 10.82 -5.24
N ASP A 236 25.06 10.97 -5.65
CA ASP A 236 25.59 12.22 -6.21
C ASP A 236 24.83 12.65 -7.49
N LEU A 237 24.52 11.67 -8.36
CA LEU A 237 23.77 11.91 -9.58
C LEU A 237 22.29 12.15 -9.27
N ALA A 238 21.73 11.41 -8.31
CA ALA A 238 20.35 11.61 -7.87
C ALA A 238 20.15 13.04 -7.34
N GLN A 239 21.04 13.50 -6.46
CA GLN A 239 21.06 14.86 -5.94
C GLN A 239 21.14 15.89 -7.06
N HIS A 240 22.10 15.74 -7.99
CA HIS A 240 22.27 16.68 -9.10
C HIS A 240 20.98 16.86 -9.92
N TRP A 241 20.29 15.76 -10.23
CA TRP A 241 19.07 15.82 -11.03
C TRP A 241 17.87 16.35 -10.25
N TRP A 242 17.74 16.00 -8.97
CA TRP A 242 16.70 16.58 -8.12
C TRP A 242 16.90 18.09 -7.90
N GLU A 243 18.14 18.59 -7.77
CA GLU A 243 18.42 20.03 -7.67
C GLU A 243 17.92 20.78 -8.91
N ARG A 244 18.22 20.26 -10.11
CA ARG A 244 17.74 20.85 -11.37
C ARG A 244 16.22 20.77 -11.52
N ALA A 245 15.62 19.64 -11.14
CA ALA A 245 14.16 19.49 -11.15
C ALA A 245 13.49 20.50 -10.19
N ALA A 246 14.09 20.71 -9.01
CA ALA A 246 13.62 21.67 -8.03
C ALA A 246 13.80 23.13 -8.48
N GLU A 247 14.85 23.47 -9.24
CA GLU A 247 14.99 24.77 -9.92
C GLU A 247 13.89 24.97 -10.97
N GLY A 248 13.48 23.89 -11.65
CA GLY A 248 12.32 23.86 -12.54
C GLY A 248 10.96 23.83 -11.83
N GLY A 249 10.94 23.96 -10.49
CA GLY A 249 9.71 24.04 -9.70
C GLY A 249 9.06 22.70 -9.36
N LYS A 250 9.74 21.57 -9.58
CA LYS A 250 9.21 20.25 -9.20
C LYS A 250 9.24 20.07 -7.69
N VAL A 251 8.05 19.95 -7.12
CA VAL A 251 7.83 19.84 -5.69
C VAL A 251 8.32 18.49 -5.15
N GLY A 252 8.09 17.38 -5.87
CA GLY A 252 8.54 16.06 -5.45
C GLY A 252 10.07 15.95 -5.35
N ALA A 253 10.80 16.58 -6.27
CA ALA A 253 12.25 16.70 -6.21
C ALA A 253 12.73 17.51 -4.98
N MET A 254 12.04 18.59 -4.60
CA MET A 254 12.36 19.34 -3.36
C MET A 254 12.19 18.44 -2.13
N SER A 255 11.16 17.60 -2.09
CA SER A 255 10.95 16.65 -1.00
C SER A 255 11.97 15.50 -1.01
N ALA A 256 12.41 15.05 -2.19
CA ALA A 256 13.49 14.08 -2.32
C ALA A 256 14.81 14.62 -1.77
N LEU A 257 15.16 15.88 -2.05
CA LEU A 257 16.31 16.57 -1.46
C LEU A 257 16.17 16.71 0.05
N GLY A 258 14.99 17.09 0.55
CA GLY A 258 14.72 17.12 1.98
C GLY A 258 15.00 15.78 2.67
N ARG A 259 14.54 14.67 2.07
CA ARG A 259 14.83 13.31 2.56
C ARG A 259 16.31 12.97 2.47
N LEU A 260 16.99 13.37 1.40
CA LEU A 260 18.42 13.12 1.21
C LEU A 260 19.24 13.72 2.37
N TYR A 261 19.00 14.97 2.75
CA TYR A 261 19.72 15.61 3.85
C TYR A 261 19.33 15.07 5.23
N GLU A 262 18.09 14.60 5.38
CA GLU A 262 17.61 14.00 6.62
C GLU A 262 18.20 12.60 6.86
N CYS A 263 18.30 11.78 5.81
CA CYS A 263 18.77 10.40 5.86
C CYS A 263 20.23 10.21 5.40
N GLY A 264 20.91 11.29 5.01
CA GLY A 264 22.27 11.26 4.43
C GLY A 264 23.37 10.87 5.42
N ASP A 265 24.62 11.05 4.99
CA ASP A 265 25.80 10.69 5.79
C ASP A 265 25.77 11.36 7.18
N GLN A 266 26.06 10.56 8.20
CA GLN A 266 26.02 11.02 9.59
C GLN A 266 27.11 12.06 9.86
N PRO A 267 26.79 13.21 10.49
CA PRO A 267 25.48 13.57 11.04
C PRO A 267 24.53 14.19 9.98
N SER A 268 23.24 13.82 10.05
CA SER A 268 22.17 14.38 9.20
C SER A 268 22.10 15.91 9.26
N ASP A 269 21.93 16.55 8.11
CA ASP A 269 21.76 18.00 8.02
C ASP A 269 20.27 18.37 8.06
N PHE A 270 19.73 18.42 9.26
CA PHE A 270 18.34 18.82 9.49
C PHE A 270 18.03 20.27 9.09
N THR A 271 19.05 21.13 8.95
CA THR A 271 18.86 22.53 8.54
C THR A 271 18.56 22.58 7.05
N SER A 272 19.42 21.96 6.24
CA SER A 272 19.19 21.85 4.80
C SER A 272 17.93 21.05 4.49
N ALA A 273 17.67 19.96 5.23
CA ALA A 273 16.42 19.19 5.09
C ALA A 273 15.18 20.07 5.31
N ARG A 274 15.18 20.87 6.40
CA ARG A 274 14.09 21.80 6.70
C ARG A 274 13.89 22.83 5.59
N ASP A 275 14.97 23.42 5.08
CA ASP A 275 14.88 24.45 4.04
C ASP A 275 14.27 23.90 2.73
N TRP A 276 14.67 22.68 2.34
CA TRP A 276 14.06 21.99 1.20
C TRP A 276 12.59 21.63 1.44
N TYR A 277 12.25 21.11 2.62
CA TYR A 277 10.86 20.83 2.96
C TYR A 277 9.99 22.09 3.02
N LEU A 278 10.52 23.24 3.47
CA LEU A 278 9.79 24.51 3.43
C LEU A 278 9.44 24.93 2.00
N ARG A 279 10.36 24.74 1.05
CA ARG A 279 10.11 24.99 -0.38
C ARG A 279 9.06 24.04 -0.94
N ALA A 280 9.16 22.75 -0.62
CA ALA A 280 8.18 21.76 -1.06
C ALA A 280 6.78 22.01 -0.47
N ALA A 281 6.71 22.37 0.82
CA ALA A 281 5.46 22.73 1.49
C ALA A 281 4.83 24.00 0.89
N ALA A 282 5.63 24.98 0.46
CA ALA A 282 5.13 26.15 -0.27
C ALA A 282 4.53 25.77 -1.65
N GLY A 283 4.99 24.66 -2.23
CA GLY A 283 4.40 24.04 -3.41
C GLY A 283 3.21 23.11 -3.14
N GLY A 284 2.75 23.02 -1.88
CA GLY A 284 1.59 22.21 -1.49
C GLY A 284 1.89 20.75 -1.14
N ASP A 285 3.16 20.36 -0.98
CA ASP A 285 3.47 18.97 -0.61
C ASP A 285 3.11 18.66 0.85
N CYS A 286 2.12 17.79 1.01
CA CYS A 286 1.65 17.34 2.31
C CYS A 286 2.68 16.44 3.03
N PHE A 287 3.53 15.72 2.29
CA PHE A 287 4.62 14.93 2.86
C PHE A 287 5.69 15.84 3.48
N ALA A 288 6.11 16.90 2.79
CA ALA A 288 7.03 17.89 3.35
C ALA A 288 6.46 18.57 4.60
N CYS A 289 5.16 18.93 4.59
CA CYS A 289 4.48 19.45 5.78
C CYS A 289 4.53 18.46 6.95
N TYR A 290 4.27 17.17 6.69
CA TYR A 290 4.41 16.12 7.69
C TYR A 290 5.82 16.05 8.30
N ARG A 291 6.87 16.10 7.45
CA ARG A 291 8.27 16.06 7.90
C ARG A 291 8.65 17.31 8.68
N LEU A 292 8.20 18.50 8.27
CA LEU A 292 8.40 19.74 9.02
C LEU A 292 7.78 19.67 10.41
N GLY A 293 6.57 19.09 10.53
CA GLY A 293 5.93 18.86 11.82
C GLY A 293 6.73 17.92 12.71
N ALA A 294 7.28 16.83 12.13
CA ALA A 294 8.16 15.91 12.85
C ALA A 294 9.45 16.59 13.32
N LEU A 295 10.14 17.34 12.44
CA LEU A 295 11.34 18.10 12.79
C LEU A 295 11.09 19.10 13.92
N ALA A 296 9.95 19.79 13.91
CA ALA A 296 9.55 20.70 14.99
C ALA A 296 9.25 19.97 16.30
N SER A 297 8.69 18.75 16.24
CA SER A 297 8.44 17.93 17.45
C SER A 297 9.73 17.37 18.07
N MET A 298 10.78 17.18 17.27
CA MET A 298 12.08 16.66 17.69
C MET A 298 13.08 17.75 18.08
N SER A 299 12.75 19.03 17.88
CA SER A 299 13.64 20.14 18.27
C SER A 299 13.87 20.15 19.79
N ASP A 300 14.96 20.77 20.24
CA ASP A 300 15.25 20.97 21.66
C ASP A 300 15.26 22.47 22.02
N PRO A 301 14.24 23.00 22.73
CA PRO A 301 13.03 22.29 23.18
C PRO A 301 12.04 22.01 22.03
N PRO A 302 11.14 21.03 22.18
CA PRO A 302 10.13 20.73 21.16
C PRO A 302 9.17 21.89 20.89
N ASN A 303 9.02 22.27 19.63
CA ASN A 303 8.07 23.31 19.23
C ASN A 303 6.73 22.69 18.80
N ARG A 304 5.88 22.41 19.80
CA ARG A 304 4.57 21.79 19.62
C ARG A 304 3.60 22.63 18.79
N GLU A 305 3.66 23.96 18.88
CA GLU A 305 2.78 24.84 18.11
C GLU A 305 3.09 24.80 16.61
N VAL A 306 4.38 24.83 16.26
CA VAL A 306 4.84 24.69 14.87
C VAL A 306 4.57 23.28 14.35
N ALA A 307 4.76 22.25 15.18
CA ALA A 307 4.40 20.88 14.82
C ALA A 307 2.91 20.75 14.49
N ARG A 308 2.05 21.35 15.34
CA ARG A 308 0.60 21.39 15.14
C ARG A 308 0.22 22.06 13.82
N SER A 309 0.78 23.23 13.52
CA SER A 309 0.41 23.96 12.30
C SER A 309 0.75 23.18 11.03
N TRP A 310 1.93 22.57 10.98
CA TRP A 310 2.35 21.77 9.84
C TRP A 310 1.57 20.47 9.68
N TRP A 311 1.32 19.74 10.78
CA TRP A 311 0.50 18.53 10.73
C TRP A 311 -0.96 18.84 10.41
N GLN A 312 -1.49 19.97 10.86
CA GLN A 312 -2.83 20.43 10.48
C GLN A 312 -2.93 20.70 8.98
N LEU A 313 -1.98 21.44 8.40
CA LEU A 313 -1.96 21.69 6.96
C LEU A 313 -1.89 20.38 6.14
N ALA A 314 -1.04 19.45 6.55
CA ALA A 314 -0.94 18.13 5.91
C ALA A 314 -2.21 17.28 6.08
N ALA A 315 -2.83 17.31 7.26
CA ALA A 315 -4.05 16.56 7.57
C ALA A 315 -5.26 17.10 6.79
N GLU A 316 -5.37 18.42 6.65
CA GLU A 316 -6.38 19.08 5.80
C GLU A 316 -6.20 18.71 4.32
N ALA A 317 -4.94 18.55 3.87
CA ALA A 317 -4.61 18.02 2.54
C ALA A 317 -4.80 16.49 2.40
N GLY A 318 -5.32 15.79 3.41
CA GLY A 318 -5.63 14.36 3.33
C GLY A 318 -4.49 13.42 3.74
N HIS A 319 -3.36 13.93 4.26
CA HIS A 319 -2.24 13.08 4.67
C HIS A 319 -2.56 12.31 5.95
N VAL A 320 -2.87 11.02 5.78
CA VAL A 320 -3.33 10.11 6.84
C VAL A 320 -2.37 10.02 8.04
N PRO A 321 -1.04 9.86 7.87
CA PRO A 321 -0.13 9.85 9.02
C PRO A 321 -0.12 11.17 9.81
N SER A 322 -0.29 12.32 9.15
CA SER A 322 -0.37 13.62 9.82
C SER A 322 -1.63 13.75 10.66
N MET A 323 -2.77 13.22 10.20
CA MET A 323 -4.00 13.17 10.99
C MET A 323 -3.77 12.43 12.31
N GLY A 324 -3.08 11.28 12.26
CA GLY A 324 -2.71 10.52 13.45
C GLY A 324 -1.79 11.29 14.40
N CYS A 325 -0.71 11.88 13.88
CA CYS A 325 0.21 12.69 14.67
C CYS A 325 -0.46 13.93 15.28
N LEU A 326 -1.37 14.57 14.56
CA LEU A 326 -2.14 15.71 15.03
C LEU A 326 -3.10 15.31 16.16
N GLY A 327 -3.80 14.19 16.01
CA GLY A 327 -4.66 13.63 17.06
C GLY A 327 -3.88 13.34 18.34
N ASP A 328 -2.71 12.70 18.21
CA ASP A 328 -1.81 12.41 19.34
C ASP A 328 -1.32 13.69 20.01
N LEU A 329 -0.87 14.68 19.22
CA LEU A 329 -0.39 15.95 19.75
C LEU A 329 -1.48 16.68 20.53
N ILE A 330 -2.70 16.78 19.99
CA ILE A 330 -3.84 17.46 20.61
C ILE A 330 -4.24 16.78 21.93
N ALA A 331 -4.17 15.45 22.00
CA ALA A 331 -4.43 14.70 23.23
C ALA A 331 -3.40 14.98 24.34
N GLU A 332 -2.16 15.34 23.96
CA GLU A 332 -1.07 15.68 24.88
C GLU A 332 -0.97 17.17 25.21
N MET A 333 -1.73 18.04 24.52
CA MET A 333 -1.77 19.48 24.80
C MET A 333 -2.44 19.77 26.14
N VAL A 334 -2.16 20.96 26.70
CA VAL A 334 -2.75 21.43 27.96
C VAL A 334 -3.41 22.80 27.72
N PRO A 335 -4.75 22.93 27.83
CA PRO A 335 -5.71 21.84 28.09
C PRO A 335 -5.85 20.91 26.87
N PRO A 336 -6.15 19.61 27.09
CA PRO A 336 -6.42 18.68 26.00
C PRO A 336 -7.80 18.96 25.37
N ASP A 337 -7.94 18.62 24.09
CA ASP A 337 -9.22 18.63 23.37
C ASP A 337 -9.54 17.21 22.85
N PRO A 338 -10.21 16.37 23.66
CA PRO A 338 -10.51 14.99 23.29
C PRO A 338 -11.42 14.88 22.07
N ALA A 339 -12.36 15.81 21.89
CA ALA A 339 -13.28 15.79 20.76
C ALA A 339 -12.55 16.02 19.44
N LEU A 340 -11.64 17.00 19.41
CA LEU A 340 -10.83 17.27 18.23
C LEU A 340 -9.77 16.19 17.98
N SER A 341 -9.19 15.62 19.03
CA SER A 341 -8.26 14.48 18.92
C SER A 341 -8.96 13.26 18.31
N ARG A 342 -10.14 12.90 18.82
CA ARG A 342 -10.98 11.81 18.29
C ARG A 342 -11.36 12.04 16.83
N TYR A 343 -11.79 13.26 16.47
CA TYR A 343 -12.10 13.62 15.10
C TYR A 343 -10.95 13.30 14.12
N TRP A 344 -9.72 13.67 14.48
CA TRP A 344 -8.57 13.39 13.63
C TRP A 344 -8.17 11.91 13.60
N TRP A 345 -8.27 11.21 14.72
CA TRP A 345 -8.03 9.76 14.75
C TRP A 345 -9.07 8.97 13.94
N GLU A 346 -10.35 9.35 13.98
CA GLU A 346 -11.41 8.73 13.17
C GLU A 346 -11.12 8.86 11.67
N ARG A 347 -10.77 10.07 11.21
CA ARG A 347 -10.37 10.29 9.81
C ARG A 347 -9.11 9.52 9.44
N ALA A 348 -8.12 9.45 10.34
CA ALA A 348 -6.92 8.66 10.11
C ALA A 348 -7.24 7.15 10.03
N ALA A 349 -8.18 6.66 10.85
CA ALA A 349 -8.65 5.29 10.84
C ALA A 349 -9.43 4.95 9.56
N GLU A 350 -10.26 5.86 9.05
CA GLU A 350 -10.90 5.74 7.73
C GLU A 350 -9.85 5.64 6.60
N GLY A 351 -8.75 6.38 6.74
CA GLY A 351 -7.57 6.28 5.88
C GLY A 351 -6.72 5.02 6.09
N GLY A 352 -7.12 4.10 6.96
CA GLY A 352 -6.45 2.82 7.20
C GLY A 352 -5.29 2.87 8.20
N LEU A 353 -5.09 3.97 8.94
CA LEU A 353 -4.00 4.07 9.91
C LEU A 353 -4.26 3.21 11.14
N ALA A 354 -3.57 2.07 11.22
CA ALA A 354 -3.70 1.12 12.32
C ALA A 354 -3.36 1.73 13.70
N ALA A 355 -2.44 2.69 13.75
CA ALA A 355 -2.10 3.42 14.97
C ALA A 355 -3.27 4.27 15.49
N ALA A 356 -4.02 4.95 14.62
CA ALA A 356 -5.18 5.74 15.01
C ALA A 356 -6.35 4.85 15.48
N MET A 357 -6.60 3.73 14.80
CA MET A 357 -7.56 2.72 15.26
C MET A 357 -7.23 2.22 16.67
N TYR A 358 -5.95 1.97 16.96
CA TYR A 358 -5.50 1.62 18.31
C TYR A 358 -5.75 2.76 19.32
N ARG A 359 -5.48 4.02 18.97
CA ARG A 359 -5.75 5.18 19.84
C ARG A 359 -7.23 5.31 20.20
N LEU A 360 -8.13 5.13 19.23
CA LEU A 360 -9.59 5.11 19.45
C LEU A 360 -10.00 3.98 20.39
N GLY A 361 -9.40 2.79 20.25
CA GLY A 361 -9.61 1.67 21.18
C GLY A 361 -9.14 1.99 22.61
N VAL A 362 -8.01 2.68 22.75
CA VAL A 362 -7.49 3.12 24.07
C VAL A 362 -8.40 4.18 24.69
N GLU A 363 -8.93 5.10 23.89
CA GLU A 363 -9.87 6.11 24.37
C GLU A 363 -11.18 5.46 24.86
N ALA A 364 -11.77 4.56 24.07
CA ALA A 364 -12.97 3.82 24.45
C ALA A 364 -12.77 2.98 25.72
N MET A 365 -11.56 2.46 25.97
CA MET A 365 -11.23 1.73 27.20
C MET A 365 -11.17 2.58 28.47
N ARG A 366 -10.98 3.90 28.36
CA ARG A 366 -10.86 4.76 29.55
C ARG A 366 -12.19 4.92 30.29
N GLU A 367 -13.31 4.74 29.59
CA GLU A 367 -14.65 4.84 30.14
C GLU A 367 -15.11 3.40 30.45
N SER A 368 -15.27 3.08 31.75
CA SER A 368 -15.39 1.68 32.23
C SER A 368 -16.77 1.07 32.03
N SER A 369 -17.45 1.34 30.90
CA SER A 369 -18.76 0.76 30.58
C SER A 369 -18.64 -0.49 29.70
N GLN A 370 -19.64 -1.37 29.78
CA GLN A 370 -19.63 -2.64 29.04
C GLN A 370 -19.88 -2.44 27.53
N ASP A 371 -20.63 -1.41 27.15
CA ASP A 371 -20.88 -1.06 25.75
C ASP A 371 -19.61 -0.52 25.08
N GLU A 372 -18.80 0.24 25.82
CA GLU A 372 -17.53 0.80 25.31
C GLU A 372 -16.42 -0.25 25.25
N LEU A 373 -16.46 -1.27 26.10
CA LEU A 373 -15.58 -2.43 25.96
C LEU A 373 -15.75 -3.11 24.60
N SER A 374 -17.00 -3.28 24.15
CA SER A 374 -17.29 -3.82 22.81
C SER A 374 -16.77 -2.89 21.71
N ALA A 375 -17.00 -1.58 21.84
CA ALA A 375 -16.49 -0.60 20.88
C ALA A 375 -14.96 -0.57 20.82
N ALA A 376 -14.28 -0.71 21.96
CA ALA A 376 -12.82 -0.81 22.03
C ALA A 376 -12.31 -2.08 21.35
N MET A 377 -12.97 -3.23 21.57
CA MET A 377 -12.64 -4.49 20.89
C MET A 377 -12.77 -4.35 19.37
N ASP A 378 -13.84 -3.74 18.87
CA ASP A 378 -14.04 -3.50 17.44
C ASP A 378 -12.88 -2.68 16.85
N TRP A 379 -12.44 -1.62 17.54
CA TRP A 379 -11.31 -0.81 17.11
C TRP A 379 -9.98 -1.57 17.15
N TYR A 380 -9.73 -2.33 18.22
CA TYR A 380 -8.52 -3.13 18.31
C TYR A 380 -8.48 -4.26 17.28
N GLU A 381 -9.61 -4.89 16.97
CA GLU A 381 -9.68 -5.89 15.90
C GLU A 381 -9.37 -5.28 14.53
N LYS A 382 -9.93 -4.10 14.22
CA LYS A 382 -9.60 -3.37 12.98
C LYS A 382 -8.10 -3.05 12.92
N ALA A 383 -7.55 -2.50 14.00
CA ALA A 383 -6.12 -2.18 14.10
C ALA A 383 -5.24 -3.44 13.96
N ALA A 384 -5.64 -4.56 14.56
CA ALA A 384 -4.92 -5.83 14.47
C ALA A 384 -4.99 -6.45 13.06
N ARG A 385 -6.12 -6.32 12.35
CA ARG A 385 -6.22 -6.72 10.92
C ARG A 385 -5.31 -5.86 10.04
N ALA A 386 -5.14 -4.58 10.39
CA ALA A 386 -4.19 -3.67 9.76
C ALA A 386 -2.74 -3.83 10.26
N GLY A 387 -2.43 -4.87 11.06
CA GLY A 387 -1.07 -5.23 11.47
C GLY A 387 -0.54 -4.53 12.73
N ASN A 388 -1.37 -3.80 13.49
CA ASN A 388 -0.91 -3.14 14.71
C ASN A 388 -0.63 -4.14 15.84
N ALA A 389 0.64 -4.28 16.20
CA ALA A 389 1.09 -5.22 17.22
C ALA A 389 0.61 -4.87 18.65
N ALA A 390 0.45 -3.57 18.96
CA ALA A 390 -0.04 -3.11 20.26
C ALA A 390 -1.54 -3.39 20.44
N ALA A 391 -2.34 -3.28 19.37
CA ALA A 391 -3.75 -3.66 19.37
C ALA A 391 -3.93 -5.17 19.56
N MET A 392 -3.11 -5.99 18.89
CA MET A 392 -3.10 -7.44 19.12
C MET A 392 -2.77 -7.77 20.59
N PHE A 393 -1.81 -7.07 21.18
CA PHE A 393 -1.47 -7.23 22.59
C PHE A 393 -2.62 -6.79 23.52
N ALA A 394 -3.28 -5.66 23.21
CA ALA A 394 -4.43 -5.18 23.96
C ALA A 394 -5.61 -6.17 23.92
N LEU A 395 -5.93 -6.75 22.75
CA LEU A 395 -6.92 -7.83 22.63
C LEU A 395 -6.57 -9.02 23.52
N GLY A 396 -5.31 -9.45 23.51
CA GLY A 396 -4.82 -10.51 24.39
C GLY A 396 -5.13 -10.24 25.87
N GLY A 397 -4.86 -9.02 26.33
CA GLY A 397 -5.16 -8.61 27.72
C GLY A 397 -6.67 -8.52 28.03
N ILE A 398 -7.51 -8.16 27.05
CA ILE A 398 -8.97 -8.13 27.22
C ILE A 398 -9.50 -9.54 27.47
N TYR A 399 -9.09 -10.50 26.64
CA TYR A 399 -9.49 -11.91 26.75
C TYR A 399 -8.90 -12.59 28.01
N GLU A 400 -7.74 -12.12 28.49
CA GLU A 400 -7.11 -12.63 29.71
C GLU A 400 -7.87 -12.25 31.00
N GLY A 401 -8.53 -11.09 31.07
CA GLY A 401 -9.06 -10.62 32.36
C GLY A 401 -10.20 -9.60 32.40
N TYR A 402 -10.59 -8.95 31.29
CA TYR A 402 -11.58 -7.86 31.33
C TYR A 402 -12.98 -8.22 30.83
N ALA A 403 -13.14 -9.26 30.00
CA ALA A 403 -14.41 -9.56 29.32
C ALA A 403 -15.45 -10.36 30.15
N GLY A 404 -15.28 -10.51 31.48
CA GLY A 404 -16.23 -11.24 32.34
C GLY A 404 -16.29 -12.77 32.12
N GLN A 405 -15.71 -13.28 31.03
CA GLN A 405 -15.37 -14.66 30.76
C GLN A 405 -13.92 -14.70 30.24
N GLN A 406 -13.01 -15.26 31.03
CA GLN A 406 -11.62 -15.45 30.58
C GLN A 406 -11.60 -16.44 29.43
N ASP A 407 -11.02 -16.04 28.30
CA ASP A 407 -10.71 -16.92 27.17
C ASP A 407 -9.19 -16.95 26.97
N LEU A 408 -8.55 -17.88 27.68
CA LEU A 408 -7.09 -18.01 27.67
C LEU A 408 -6.56 -18.50 26.31
N ASP A 409 -7.38 -19.14 25.48
CA ASP A 409 -6.97 -19.61 24.17
C ASP A 409 -7.02 -18.47 23.14
N ALA A 410 -8.07 -17.63 23.19
CA ALA A 410 -8.12 -16.38 22.43
C ALA A 410 -6.99 -15.42 22.86
N ALA A 411 -6.73 -15.29 24.17
CA ALA A 411 -5.61 -14.50 24.67
C ALA A 411 -4.26 -15.00 24.13
N ARG A 412 -4.01 -16.32 24.17
CA ARG A 412 -2.81 -16.95 23.59
C ARG A 412 -2.70 -16.70 22.09
N HIS A 413 -3.80 -16.81 21.34
CA HIS A 413 -3.82 -16.52 19.90
C HIS A 413 -3.35 -15.09 19.61
N TRP A 414 -3.94 -14.10 20.29
CA TRP A 414 -3.63 -12.69 20.09
C TRP A 414 -2.22 -12.32 20.54
N PHE A 415 -1.75 -12.82 21.69
CA PHE A 415 -0.37 -12.60 22.12
C PHE A 415 0.65 -13.24 21.18
N ARG A 416 0.37 -14.41 20.59
CA ARG A 416 1.25 -15.01 19.57
C ARG A 416 1.36 -14.12 18.33
N ARG A 417 0.24 -13.60 17.85
CA ARG A 417 0.23 -12.67 16.71
C ARG A 417 0.97 -11.37 17.04
N ALA A 418 0.76 -10.81 18.24
CA ALA A 418 1.49 -9.62 18.70
C ALA A 418 3.00 -9.87 18.75
N HIS A 419 3.44 -11.05 19.19
CA HIS A 419 4.85 -11.44 19.21
C HIS A 419 5.43 -11.57 17.80
N GLN A 420 4.72 -12.23 16.87
CA GLN A 420 5.11 -12.31 15.46
C GLN A 420 5.19 -10.94 14.78
N ALA A 421 4.34 -10.00 15.21
CA ALA A 421 4.36 -8.61 14.76
C ALA A 421 5.38 -7.73 15.53
N GLY A 422 6.23 -8.32 16.38
CA GLY A 422 7.34 -7.63 17.04
C GLY A 422 7.02 -6.92 18.37
N HIS A 423 5.87 -7.17 18.99
CA HIS A 423 5.52 -6.54 20.26
C HIS A 423 6.37 -7.11 21.42
N SER A 424 7.19 -6.26 22.04
CA SER A 424 8.15 -6.65 23.08
C SER A 424 7.52 -7.24 24.35
N GLY A 425 6.30 -6.81 24.70
CA GLY A 425 5.56 -7.34 25.86
C GLY A 425 4.91 -8.70 25.63
N ALA A 426 4.73 -9.12 24.37
CA ALA A 426 3.88 -10.27 24.03
C ALA A 426 4.49 -11.61 24.45
N GLN A 427 5.82 -11.76 24.35
CA GLN A 427 6.52 -12.97 24.78
C GLN A 427 6.36 -13.22 26.29
N ARG A 428 6.42 -12.15 27.09
CA ARG A 428 6.22 -12.23 28.54
C ARG A 428 4.79 -12.62 28.90
N ALA A 429 3.79 -12.10 28.19
CA ALA A 429 2.39 -12.46 28.39
C ALA A 429 2.11 -13.93 28.01
N LEU A 430 2.71 -14.42 26.92
CA LEU A 430 2.63 -15.84 26.55
C LEU A 430 3.19 -16.75 27.66
N TYR A 431 4.34 -16.37 28.22
CA TYR A 431 4.97 -17.11 29.32
C TYR A 431 4.09 -17.12 30.60
N ALA A 432 3.48 -15.99 30.93
CA ALA A 432 2.56 -15.90 32.08
C ALA A 432 1.30 -16.77 31.90
N LEU A 433 0.77 -16.88 30.69
CA LEU A 433 -0.37 -17.76 30.38
C LEU A 433 -0.01 -19.24 30.45
N THR A 434 1.21 -19.62 30.07
CA THR A 434 1.69 -21.00 30.25
C THR A 434 1.87 -21.35 31.73
N ASP A 435 2.32 -20.40 32.56
CA ASP A 435 2.43 -20.58 34.02
C ASP A 435 1.05 -20.66 34.72
N SER A 436 0.02 -19.99 34.20
CA SER A 436 -1.35 -20.09 34.70
C SER A 436 -1.98 -21.45 34.37
N TRP A 437 -1.74 -21.96 33.15
CA TRP A 437 -2.24 -23.25 32.67
C TRP A 437 -1.58 -24.46 33.37
N THR A 438 -0.29 -24.36 33.68
CA THR A 438 0.42 -25.40 34.45
C THR A 438 -0.11 -25.47 35.88
N VAL A 439 -0.32 -24.33 36.54
CA VAL A 439 -0.88 -24.27 37.89
C VAL A 439 -2.34 -24.76 37.94
N SER A 440 -3.18 -24.46 36.95
CA SER A 440 -4.57 -24.93 36.91
C SER A 440 -4.70 -26.43 36.61
N ASN A 441 -3.73 -27.01 35.90
CA ASN A 441 -3.66 -28.45 35.60
C ASN A 441 -2.77 -29.26 36.56
N GLY A 442 -2.40 -28.69 37.72
CA GLY A 442 -1.71 -29.43 38.80
C GLY A 442 -0.19 -29.54 38.70
N TRP A 443 0.45 -28.80 37.80
CA TRP A 443 1.91 -28.71 37.66
C TRP A 443 2.42 -27.52 38.49
N GLY A 444 3.01 -27.80 39.66
CA GLY A 444 3.38 -26.80 40.67
C GLY A 444 4.54 -25.86 40.29
N ARG A 445 4.54 -24.66 40.89
CA ARG A 445 5.58 -23.61 40.74
C ARG A 445 6.97 -24.05 41.22
N CYS A 446 8.00 -23.81 40.42
CA CYS A 446 9.33 -23.42 40.91
C CYS A 446 10.15 -22.69 39.83
N PRO A 447 10.53 -21.41 40.02
CA PRO A 447 11.59 -20.81 39.21
C PRO A 447 12.96 -21.34 39.68
N PRO A 448 13.86 -21.75 38.77
CA PRO A 448 15.18 -22.24 39.18
C PRO A 448 16.05 -21.11 39.73
N SER A 449 16.85 -21.39 40.77
CA SER A 449 17.88 -20.50 41.29
C SER A 449 19.07 -20.40 40.31
N LYS A 450 19.93 -19.38 40.46
CA LYS A 450 21.08 -19.11 39.56
C LYS A 450 22.02 -20.31 39.39
N ASP A 451 22.19 -21.14 40.41
CA ASP A 451 23.04 -22.34 40.33
C ASP A 451 22.31 -23.51 39.62
N GLN A 452 20.98 -23.49 39.58
CA GLN A 452 20.13 -24.46 38.89
C GLN A 452 19.99 -24.17 37.39
N ALA A 453 20.01 -22.89 36.99
CA ALA A 453 20.11 -22.49 35.59
C ALA A 453 21.41 -22.98 34.95
N ALA A 454 22.55 -22.84 35.65
CA ALA A 454 23.86 -23.26 35.12
C ALA A 454 24.00 -24.78 34.93
N ALA A 455 23.35 -25.60 35.78
CA ALA A 455 23.33 -27.05 35.62
C ALA A 455 22.39 -27.51 34.48
N MET A 456 21.26 -26.81 34.30
CA MET A 456 20.32 -27.02 33.20
C MET A 456 20.91 -26.58 31.86
N ASP A 457 21.55 -25.40 31.80
CA ASP A 457 22.28 -24.88 30.64
C ASP A 457 23.39 -25.86 30.22
N GLY A 458 24.13 -26.44 31.18
CA GLY A 458 25.13 -27.45 30.86
C GLY A 458 24.56 -28.77 30.31
N TRP A 459 23.32 -29.14 30.63
CA TRP A 459 22.66 -30.32 30.06
C TRP A 459 22.01 -30.02 28.70
N ILE A 460 21.35 -28.86 28.58
CA ILE A 460 20.80 -28.27 27.36
C ILE A 460 21.93 -28.14 26.31
N ASP A 461 23.06 -27.54 26.64
CA ASP A 461 24.23 -27.42 25.75
C ASP A 461 24.80 -28.76 25.28
N ARG A 462 24.55 -29.86 26.01
CA ARG A 462 25.07 -31.20 25.67
C ARG A 462 24.08 -32.07 24.89
N HIS A 463 22.78 -31.80 24.99
CA HIS A 463 21.74 -32.71 24.49
C HIS A 463 20.60 -32.02 23.73
N CYS A 464 20.49 -30.69 23.74
CA CYS A 464 19.48 -29.98 22.95
C CYS A 464 19.75 -30.13 21.45
N ASP A 465 20.99 -30.01 20.99
CA ASP A 465 21.30 -30.25 19.58
C ASP A 465 20.93 -31.69 19.17
N ALA A 466 21.19 -32.67 20.03
CA ALA A 466 20.85 -34.07 19.76
C ALA A 466 19.33 -34.36 19.77
N VAL A 467 18.55 -33.69 20.63
CA VAL A 467 17.08 -33.86 20.70
C VAL A 467 16.38 -33.04 19.61
N VAL A 468 16.87 -31.84 19.31
CA VAL A 468 16.38 -30.99 18.21
C VAL A 468 16.68 -31.66 16.88
N GLU A 469 17.90 -32.16 16.64
CA GLU A 469 18.26 -32.91 15.43
C GLU A 469 17.44 -34.21 15.29
N LEU A 470 17.08 -34.85 16.42
CA LEU A 470 16.18 -36.02 16.42
C LEU A 470 14.75 -35.65 16.02
N LEU A 471 14.21 -34.55 16.55
CA LEU A 471 12.84 -34.11 16.32
C LEU A 471 12.66 -33.45 14.94
N GLU A 472 13.65 -32.66 14.50
CA GLU A 472 13.74 -32.11 13.14
C GLU A 472 13.91 -33.23 12.09
N GLY A 473 14.51 -34.36 12.45
CA GLY A 473 14.55 -35.55 11.60
C GLY A 473 13.23 -36.32 11.51
N VAL A 474 12.38 -36.22 12.54
CA VAL A 474 11.08 -36.90 12.65
C VAL A 474 9.95 -36.13 11.95
N GLU A 475 10.02 -34.80 11.93
CA GLU A 475 9.02 -33.93 11.29
C GLU A 475 8.84 -34.21 9.78
N PRO A 476 9.90 -34.36 8.96
CA PRO A 476 9.80 -34.75 7.55
C PRO A 476 9.24 -36.18 7.37
N ALA A 477 9.47 -37.08 8.32
CA ALA A 477 8.94 -38.44 8.27
C ALA A 477 7.42 -38.46 8.52
N ILE A 478 6.94 -37.64 9.45
CA ILE A 478 5.51 -37.45 9.73
C ILE A 478 4.83 -36.76 8.54
N GLU A 479 5.43 -35.72 7.96
CA GLU A 479 4.90 -35.05 6.77
C GLU A 479 4.84 -35.99 5.56
N ARG A 480 5.89 -36.81 5.31
CA ARG A 480 5.87 -37.83 4.24
C ARG A 480 4.80 -38.88 4.47
N LEU A 481 4.61 -39.36 5.71
CA LEU A 481 3.54 -40.28 6.06
C LEU A 481 2.16 -39.66 5.81
N MET A 482 1.95 -38.40 6.20
CA MET A 482 0.72 -37.67 5.91
C MET A 482 0.51 -37.50 4.39
N GLN A 483 1.56 -37.18 3.64
CA GLN A 483 1.48 -37.00 2.19
C GLN A 483 1.16 -38.31 1.45
N VAL A 484 1.74 -39.45 1.87
CA VAL A 484 1.44 -40.77 1.31
C VAL A 484 -0.01 -41.17 1.63
N LEU A 485 -0.50 -40.91 2.85
CA LEU A 485 -1.88 -41.19 3.24
C LEU A 485 -2.90 -40.28 2.55
N VAL A 486 -2.58 -38.99 2.37
CA VAL A 486 -3.40 -38.05 1.60
C VAL A 486 -3.44 -38.46 0.13
N ASN A 487 -2.30 -38.82 -0.47
CA ASN A 487 -2.24 -39.29 -1.86
C ASN A 487 -2.97 -40.63 -2.05
N ARG A 488 -2.91 -41.55 -1.08
CA ARG A 488 -3.69 -42.81 -1.09
C ARG A 488 -5.18 -42.58 -0.90
N ASN A 489 -5.60 -41.67 -0.01
CA ASN A 489 -7.01 -41.31 0.15
C ASN A 489 -7.54 -40.58 -1.10
N VAL A 490 -6.73 -39.75 -1.76
CA VAL A 490 -7.07 -39.13 -3.04
C VAL A 490 -7.11 -40.15 -4.18
N ALA A 491 -6.23 -41.17 -4.18
CA ALA A 491 -6.26 -42.27 -5.15
C ALA A 491 -7.42 -43.25 -4.90
N ALA A 492 -7.79 -43.50 -3.63
CA ALA A 492 -8.97 -44.29 -3.25
C ALA A 492 -10.27 -43.53 -3.59
N LEU A 493 -10.33 -42.23 -3.32
CA LEU A 493 -11.46 -41.37 -3.73
C LEU A 493 -11.55 -41.19 -5.25
N ARG A 494 -10.41 -41.20 -5.97
CA ARG A 494 -10.40 -41.21 -7.45
C ARG A 494 -10.77 -42.58 -8.03
N GLY A 495 -10.35 -43.68 -7.40
CA GLY A 495 -10.67 -45.05 -7.81
C GLY A 495 -12.10 -45.49 -7.47
N GLU A 496 -12.68 -45.00 -6.38
CA GLU A 496 -14.07 -45.26 -5.99
C GLU A 496 -15.08 -44.50 -6.86
N CYS A 497 -14.68 -43.40 -7.51
CA CYS A 497 -15.51 -42.75 -8.53
C CYS A 497 -15.51 -43.51 -9.88
N ASP A 498 -14.47 -44.28 -10.20
CA ASP A 498 -14.34 -44.96 -11.50
C ASP A 498 -14.83 -46.42 -11.50
N HIS A 499 -15.15 -47.04 -10.35
CA HIS A 499 -15.51 -48.46 -10.31
C HIS A 499 -16.60 -48.91 -9.33
N ILE A 500 -17.56 -48.05 -8.95
CA ILE A 500 -18.83 -48.53 -8.33
C ILE A 500 -19.72 -49.13 -9.44
N GLY A 501 -19.32 -50.33 -9.87
CA GLY A 501 -19.86 -51.02 -11.01
C GLY A 501 -19.31 -52.44 -11.14
N ARG A 502 -19.59 -53.28 -10.13
CA ARG A 502 -19.57 -54.76 -10.14
C ARG A 502 -18.22 -55.47 -9.88
N HIS A 503 -18.24 -56.26 -8.80
CA HIS A 503 -17.45 -57.48 -8.50
C HIS A 503 -15.91 -57.39 -8.45
N CYS A 504 -15.35 -57.39 -7.23
CA CYS A 504 -13.96 -57.76 -6.99
C CYS A 504 -13.86 -59.05 -6.17
N THR A 505 -13.59 -60.17 -6.84
CA THR A 505 -12.92 -61.35 -6.27
C THR A 505 -11.42 -61.21 -6.50
N ARG A 506 -10.59 -61.45 -5.46
CA ARG A 506 -9.12 -61.43 -5.51
C ARG A 506 -8.56 -62.28 -6.66
N PRO A 507 -7.59 -61.80 -7.48
CA PRO A 507 -6.84 -62.65 -8.39
C PRO A 507 -5.85 -63.53 -7.62
N ALA A 508 -5.73 -64.81 -7.98
CA ALA A 508 -4.72 -65.70 -7.42
C ALA A 508 -3.32 -65.33 -7.95
N GLY A 509 -2.40 -64.99 -7.04
CA GLY A 509 -0.99 -64.72 -7.36
C GLY A 509 -0.44 -63.34 -6.96
N TRP A 510 -1.19 -62.51 -6.22
CA TRP A 510 -0.68 -61.23 -5.71
C TRP A 510 0.01 -61.41 -4.35
N GLU A 511 1.32 -61.13 -4.30
CA GLU A 511 2.07 -60.99 -3.04
C GLU A 511 2.24 -59.49 -2.72
N PRO A 512 1.94 -59.04 -1.49
CA PRO A 512 2.16 -57.67 -1.08
C PRO A 512 3.67 -57.44 -0.86
N THR A 513 4.30 -56.62 -1.70
CA THR A 513 5.60 -56.06 -1.36
C THR A 513 5.37 -54.83 -0.47
N PRO A 514 5.92 -54.78 0.76
CA PRO A 514 5.82 -53.60 1.60
C PRO A 514 6.46 -52.40 0.89
N ASP A 515 5.78 -51.27 0.95
CA ASP A 515 6.27 -50.02 0.39
C ASP A 515 7.56 -49.62 1.14
N PRO A 516 8.72 -49.54 0.45
CA PRO A 516 10.01 -49.31 1.08
C PRO A 516 10.07 -47.97 1.83
N ASP A 517 9.36 -46.95 1.34
CA ASP A 517 9.36 -45.61 1.93
C ASP A 517 8.56 -45.56 3.25
N LEU A 518 7.46 -46.32 3.33
CA LEU A 518 6.68 -46.50 4.57
C LEU A 518 7.45 -47.31 5.61
N SER A 519 8.18 -48.34 5.17
CA SER A 519 9.00 -49.17 6.04
C SER A 519 10.16 -48.39 6.64
N GLU A 520 10.80 -47.52 5.85
CA GLU A 520 11.85 -46.60 6.32
C GLU A 520 11.32 -45.57 7.32
N ALA A 521 10.15 -44.97 7.05
CA ALA A 521 9.53 -44.01 7.97
C ALA A 521 9.14 -44.64 9.33
N VAL A 522 8.61 -45.88 9.32
CA VAL A 522 8.30 -46.63 10.56
C VAL A 522 9.57 -46.97 11.34
N GLN A 523 10.66 -47.33 10.66
CA GLN A 523 11.96 -47.58 11.30
C GLN A 523 12.55 -46.31 11.94
N LEU A 524 12.43 -45.16 11.26
CA LEU A 524 12.88 -43.87 11.78
C LEU A 524 12.08 -43.45 13.03
N LEU A 525 10.75 -43.61 13.01
CA LEU A 525 9.89 -43.32 14.17
C LEU A 525 10.19 -44.25 15.36
N SER A 526 10.38 -45.55 15.10
CA SER A 526 10.74 -46.51 16.14
C SER A 526 12.14 -46.26 16.71
N GLY A 527 13.12 -45.91 15.87
CA GLY A 527 14.48 -45.58 16.29
C GLY A 527 14.57 -44.26 17.05
N ALA A 528 13.72 -43.28 16.72
CA ALA A 528 13.58 -42.06 17.50
C ALA A 528 12.97 -42.33 18.88
N GLY A 529 11.92 -43.17 18.94
CA GLY A 529 11.31 -43.62 20.19
C GLY A 529 12.32 -44.31 21.13
N SER A 530 13.11 -45.26 20.60
CA SER A 530 14.12 -45.96 21.40
C SER A 530 15.23 -45.03 21.91
N ARG A 531 15.71 -44.10 21.07
CA ARG A 531 16.72 -43.12 21.48
C ARG A 531 16.23 -42.14 22.54
N LEU A 532 14.96 -41.72 22.45
CA LEU A 532 14.33 -40.89 23.48
C LEU A 532 14.10 -41.66 24.79
N SER A 533 13.81 -42.96 24.70
CA SER A 533 13.76 -43.85 25.86
C SER A 533 15.14 -43.95 26.54
N ASP A 534 16.21 -44.18 25.79
CA ASP A 534 17.58 -44.23 26.32
C ASP A 534 18.01 -42.89 26.96
N LEU A 535 17.66 -41.76 26.32
CA LEU A 535 17.88 -40.41 26.84
C LEU A 535 17.15 -40.18 28.17
N SER A 536 15.91 -40.68 28.30
CA SER A 536 15.14 -40.58 29.54
C SER A 536 15.82 -41.30 30.71
N VAL A 537 16.50 -42.43 30.45
CA VAL A 537 17.22 -43.19 31.48
C VAL A 537 18.59 -42.58 31.83
N SER A 538 19.19 -41.82 30.91
CA SER A 538 20.54 -41.24 31.07
C SER A 538 20.62 -39.97 31.95
N LEU A 539 19.49 -39.48 32.45
CA LEU A 539 19.43 -38.29 33.31
C LEU A 539 20.20 -38.51 34.63
N PRO A 540 21.08 -37.58 35.04
CA PRO A 540 21.86 -37.74 36.25
C PRO A 540 20.96 -37.73 37.50
N ALA A 541 21.13 -38.72 38.37
CA ALA A 541 20.43 -38.82 39.64
C ALA A 541 21.00 -37.80 40.65
N GLN A 542 20.55 -36.55 40.55
CA GLN A 542 20.34 -35.50 41.59
C GLN A 542 20.19 -34.14 40.87
N PRO A 543 19.18 -33.29 41.20
CA PRO A 543 18.63 -33.11 42.54
C PRO A 543 17.14 -33.49 42.67
N SER A 544 16.84 -34.21 43.76
CA SER A 544 15.53 -34.67 44.25
C SER A 544 14.65 -35.47 43.28
N GLU A 545 14.37 -36.73 43.64
CA GLU A 545 13.48 -37.68 42.94
C GLU A 545 12.12 -37.06 42.51
N ARG A 546 11.66 -35.97 43.15
CA ARG A 546 10.39 -35.30 42.80
C ARG A 546 10.40 -34.41 41.55
N GLN A 547 11.55 -34.14 40.93
CA GLN A 547 11.67 -33.19 39.82
C GLN A 547 12.25 -33.78 38.51
N ILE A 548 12.83 -34.99 38.58
CA ILE A 548 13.30 -35.74 37.39
C ILE A 548 12.18 -36.60 36.80
N ASP A 549 11.30 -37.12 37.67
CA ASP A 549 10.11 -37.92 37.29
C ASP A 549 9.24 -37.29 36.19
N PRO A 550 8.97 -35.97 36.15
CA PRO A 550 8.12 -35.38 35.12
C PRO A 550 8.82 -35.27 33.75
N ILE A 551 10.14 -35.08 33.72
CA ILE A 551 10.92 -34.98 32.47
C ILE A 551 11.16 -36.37 31.90
N GLN A 552 11.50 -37.34 32.76
CA GLN A 552 11.54 -38.76 32.40
C GLN A 552 10.16 -39.25 31.93
N GLY A 553 9.10 -38.81 32.62
CA GLY A 553 7.72 -39.06 32.24
C GLY A 553 7.38 -38.50 30.86
N CYS A 554 7.65 -37.22 30.60
CA CYS A 554 7.39 -36.61 29.29
C CYS A 554 8.20 -37.25 28.15
N LEU A 555 9.49 -37.52 28.35
CA LEU A 555 10.32 -38.20 27.35
C LEU A 555 9.84 -39.64 27.10
N GLY A 556 9.45 -40.34 28.17
CA GLY A 556 8.83 -41.67 28.09
C GLY A 556 7.47 -41.66 27.40
N ASP A 557 6.64 -40.64 27.63
CA ASP A 557 5.32 -40.49 27.02
C ASP A 557 5.43 -40.15 25.53
N ILE A 558 6.38 -39.29 25.15
CA ILE A 558 6.69 -38.98 23.74
C ILE A 558 7.23 -40.23 23.04
N ALA A 559 8.17 -40.95 23.66
CA ALA A 559 8.68 -42.22 23.13
C ALA A 559 7.55 -43.24 22.94
N ALA A 560 6.67 -43.39 23.93
CA ALA A 560 5.52 -44.28 23.85
C ALA A 560 4.49 -43.84 22.79
N HIS A 561 4.31 -42.54 22.55
CA HIS A 561 3.45 -42.03 21.47
C HIS A 561 4.05 -42.31 20.09
N LEU A 562 5.36 -42.11 19.92
CA LEU A 562 6.06 -42.42 18.67
C LEU A 562 6.05 -43.92 18.37
N GLU A 563 6.25 -44.78 19.37
CA GLU A 563 6.14 -46.23 19.24
C GLU A 563 4.70 -46.68 18.95
N ARG A 564 3.69 -46.06 19.58
CA ARG A 564 2.28 -46.33 19.26
C ARG A 564 1.92 -45.88 17.85
N LEU A 565 2.38 -44.72 17.41
CA LEU A 565 2.23 -44.26 16.03
C LEU A 565 2.90 -45.25 15.07
N ALA A 566 4.15 -45.65 15.34
CA ALA A 566 4.85 -46.66 14.55
C ALA A 566 4.09 -48.01 14.51
N ALA A 567 3.49 -48.44 15.63
CA ALA A 567 2.71 -49.67 15.70
C ALA A 567 1.35 -49.58 14.99
N ILE A 568 0.65 -48.43 15.10
CA ILE A 568 -0.59 -48.15 14.35
C ILE A 568 -0.28 -48.17 12.86
N TYR A 569 0.79 -47.51 12.42
CA TYR A 569 1.17 -47.46 11.01
C TYR A 569 1.77 -48.78 10.49
N ALA A 570 2.46 -49.56 11.31
CA ALA A 570 2.88 -50.92 10.97
C ALA A 570 1.67 -51.86 10.78
N ARG A 571 0.63 -51.68 11.60
CA ARG A 571 -0.64 -52.41 11.47
C ARG A 571 -1.43 -51.99 10.23
N ASP A 572 -1.41 -50.70 9.87
CA ASP A 572 -1.99 -50.20 8.62
C ASP A 572 -1.19 -50.65 7.39
N CYS A 573 0.13 -50.86 7.50
CA CYS A 573 0.94 -51.52 6.48
C CYS A 573 0.59 -53.01 6.32
N GLU A 574 0.32 -53.73 7.41
CA GLU A 574 -0.18 -55.13 7.36
C GLU A 574 -1.60 -55.22 6.78
N ILE A 575 -2.46 -54.24 7.05
CA ILE A 575 -3.83 -54.16 6.50
C ILE A 575 -3.79 -53.78 5.02
N ALA A 576 -2.93 -52.85 4.61
CA ALA A 576 -2.74 -52.48 3.20
C ALA A 576 -2.07 -53.58 2.35
N GLY A 577 -1.41 -54.55 3.00
CA GLY A 577 -0.87 -55.76 2.36
C GLY A 577 -1.88 -56.93 2.25
N ARG A 578 -3.02 -56.89 2.94
CA ARG A 578 -4.11 -57.87 2.79
C ARG A 578 -5.14 -57.29 1.82
#